data_AF-A0AAV4FFW9-F1
#
_entry.id   AF-A0AAV4FFW9-F1
#
_cell.length_a   1.000
_cell.length_b   1.000
_cell.length_c   1.000
_cell.angle_alpha   90.00
_cell.angle_beta   90.00
_cell.angle_gamma   90.00
#
_symmetry.space_group_name_H-M   'P 1'
#
loop_
_entity.id
_entity.type
_entity.pdbx_description
1 polymer ?
#
loop_
_entity_poly.entity_id
_entity_poly.type
_entity_poly.pdbx_seq_one_letter_code
_entity_poly.pdbx_strand_id
1 'polypeptide(L)'
;PALLSWIEGKNFSTSVEVSDMSSTISTAACTGLHSQLSHARFNGSLKSNGTVVDKCEWFHAYNASCEFDVQNVSCCLVEARLLLEQTSNRQHYWGQVLHLGTLLMKMKKFSRDVKVEGMMDNLQFEWSTGLCNSLSQLLAAVRRNTRTASASSGAMGGNSSSLPLNNSSAEADLRFGTNAQHVDQAVDQISAEDETELKTLHPSSSSSSSSSASARPASVFMLKFDLSNINVFVTNAVGVSVMMRVDRVGLSHSASQSILNVDGTKVQYIVCDKQVFWLIDGLTE
;
A
#
# COMPACT_ATOMS: atom_id res chain seq x y z
N PRO A 1 24.88 -20.90 -6.54
CA PRO A 1 25.87 -20.96 -7.65
C PRO A 1 25.26 -21.39 -8.99
N ALA A 2 24.59 -22.55 -9.06
CA ALA A 2 24.05 -23.12 -10.31
C ALA A 2 22.99 -22.24 -11.00
N LEU A 3 22.11 -21.60 -10.24
CA LEU A 3 21.08 -20.71 -10.79
C LEU A 3 21.70 -19.45 -11.42
N LEU A 4 22.68 -18.83 -10.76
CA LEU A 4 23.35 -17.62 -11.26
C LEU A 4 24.12 -17.90 -12.56
N SER A 5 24.85 -19.01 -12.62
CA SER A 5 25.52 -19.45 -13.86
C SER A 5 24.52 -19.78 -14.98
N TRP A 6 23.31 -20.24 -14.64
CA TRP A 6 22.28 -20.48 -15.65
C TRP A 6 21.68 -19.18 -16.21
N ILE A 7 21.66 -18.11 -15.41
CA ILE A 7 21.16 -16.79 -15.78
C ILE A 7 22.20 -16.00 -16.60
N GLU A 8 23.48 -16.30 -16.40
CA GLU A 8 24.60 -15.57 -17.00
C GLU A 8 24.49 -15.43 -18.53
N GLY A 9 24.54 -14.18 -19.01
CA GLY A 9 24.51 -13.85 -20.45
C GLY A 9 23.14 -14.00 -21.11
N LYS A 10 22.10 -14.41 -20.37
CA LYS A 10 20.75 -14.60 -20.93
C LYS A 10 19.85 -13.41 -20.67
N ASN A 11 18.92 -13.21 -21.59
CA ASN A 11 17.82 -12.27 -21.43
C ASN A 11 16.59 -13.02 -20.91
N PHE A 12 15.92 -12.44 -19.92
CA PHE A 12 14.71 -12.98 -19.33
C PHE A 12 13.56 -12.01 -19.54
N SER A 13 12.40 -12.57 -19.86
CA SER A 13 11.14 -11.84 -19.87
C SER A 13 10.11 -12.71 -19.16
N THR A 14 9.36 -12.12 -18.25
CA THR A 14 8.26 -12.76 -17.53
C THR A 14 7.04 -11.87 -17.64
N SER A 15 5.89 -12.48 -17.89
CA SER A 15 4.60 -11.82 -17.91
C SER A 15 3.66 -12.67 -17.07
N VAL A 16 3.04 -12.04 -16.08
CA VAL A 16 2.01 -12.67 -15.24
C VAL A 16 0.77 -11.80 -15.36
N GLU A 17 -0.36 -12.45 -15.63
CA GLU A 17 -1.65 -11.79 -15.79
C GLU A 17 -2.65 -12.53 -14.91
N VAL A 18 -3.41 -11.76 -14.13
CA VAL A 18 -4.43 -12.25 -13.22
C VAL A 18 -5.67 -11.42 -13.46
N SER A 19 -6.79 -12.07 -13.74
CA SER A 19 -8.08 -11.41 -13.96
C SER A 19 -9.13 -12.04 -13.06
N ASP A 20 -10.14 -11.24 -12.69
CA ASP A 20 -11.34 -11.65 -11.96
C ASP A 20 -11.04 -12.41 -10.65
N MET A 21 -10.01 -11.95 -9.92
CA MET A 21 -9.65 -12.55 -8.64
C MET A 21 -10.54 -11.97 -7.54
N SER A 22 -11.11 -12.86 -6.72
CA SER A 22 -11.83 -12.45 -5.52
C SER A 22 -11.37 -13.29 -4.32
N SER A 23 -11.44 -12.69 -3.14
CA SER A 23 -11.09 -13.32 -1.87
C SER A 23 -12.06 -12.85 -0.80
N THR A 24 -12.52 -13.77 0.02
CA THR A 24 -13.38 -13.45 1.17
C THR A 24 -12.73 -13.99 2.43
N ILE A 25 -12.59 -13.13 3.43
CA ILE A 25 -12.12 -13.51 4.76
C ILE A 25 -13.25 -13.23 5.73
N SER A 26 -13.84 -14.27 6.30
CA SER A 26 -14.91 -14.19 7.29
C SER A 26 -14.59 -15.03 8.52
N THR A 27 -15.24 -14.71 9.63
CA THR A 27 -15.13 -15.48 10.88
C THR A 27 -16.51 -15.65 11.50
N ALA A 28 -16.66 -16.57 12.46
CA ALA A 28 -17.93 -16.71 13.18
C ALA A 28 -18.36 -15.43 13.93
N ALA A 29 -17.43 -14.50 14.17
CA ALA A 29 -17.67 -13.26 14.91
C ALA A 29 -17.86 -12.02 14.02
N CYS A 30 -17.63 -12.12 12.71
CA CYS A 30 -17.68 -10.99 11.78
C CYS A 30 -17.95 -11.51 10.36
N THR A 31 -18.93 -10.91 9.68
CA THR A 31 -19.35 -11.27 8.33
C THR A 31 -18.22 -11.23 7.31
N GLY A 32 -17.20 -10.42 7.59
CA GLY A 32 -15.91 -10.49 6.92
C GLY A 32 -15.66 -9.37 5.93
N LEU A 33 -14.52 -9.49 5.26
CA LEU A 33 -14.10 -8.62 4.17
C LEU A 33 -14.12 -9.39 2.87
N HIS A 34 -14.66 -8.77 1.83
CA HIS A 34 -14.57 -9.23 0.47
C HIS A 34 -13.61 -8.31 -0.30
N SER A 35 -12.57 -8.88 -0.87
CA SER A 35 -11.62 -8.20 -1.73
C SER A 35 -11.75 -8.71 -3.15
N GLN A 36 -11.71 -7.80 -4.11
CA GLN A 36 -11.83 -8.11 -5.52
C GLN A 36 -10.78 -7.33 -6.31
N LEU A 37 -10.30 -7.97 -7.37
CA LEU A 37 -9.37 -7.45 -8.36
C LEU A 37 -9.92 -7.80 -9.74
N SER A 38 -10.20 -6.80 -10.58
CA SER A 38 -10.64 -7.09 -11.96
C SER A 38 -9.48 -7.54 -12.83
N HIS A 39 -8.34 -6.85 -12.75
CA HIS A 39 -7.19 -7.15 -13.59
C HIS A 39 -5.89 -6.70 -12.94
N ALA A 40 -4.88 -7.58 -12.93
CA ALA A 40 -3.51 -7.22 -12.63
C ALA A 40 -2.57 -7.87 -13.64
N ARG A 41 -1.62 -7.08 -14.12
CA ARG A 41 -0.58 -7.51 -15.03
C ARG A 41 0.78 -7.08 -14.50
N PHE A 42 1.70 -8.03 -14.49
CA PHE A 42 3.10 -7.81 -14.19
C PHE A 42 3.93 -8.19 -15.41
N ASN A 43 4.75 -7.27 -15.91
CA ASN A 43 5.75 -7.54 -16.93
C ASN A 43 7.14 -7.27 -16.35
N GLY A 44 8.00 -8.27 -16.31
CA GLY A 44 9.40 -8.14 -15.90
C GLY A 44 10.34 -8.47 -17.05
N SER A 45 11.39 -7.69 -17.25
CA SER A 45 12.48 -8.01 -18.16
C SER A 45 13.83 -7.80 -17.51
N LEU A 46 14.76 -8.70 -17.82
CA LEU A 46 16.15 -8.63 -17.40
C LEU A 46 17.01 -8.83 -18.65
N LYS A 47 17.81 -7.82 -18.99
CA LYS A 47 18.67 -7.82 -20.18
C LYS A 47 20.12 -7.74 -19.77
N SER A 48 20.94 -8.65 -20.29
CA SER A 48 22.39 -8.62 -20.07
C SER A 48 23.01 -7.45 -20.85
N ASN A 49 23.95 -6.75 -20.23
CA ASN A 49 24.70 -5.67 -20.85
C ASN A 49 25.91 -6.17 -21.68
N GLY A 50 26.11 -7.49 -21.77
CA GLY A 50 27.20 -8.11 -22.54
C GLY A 50 28.59 -7.96 -21.92
N THR A 51 28.69 -7.28 -20.77
CA THR A 51 29.93 -7.17 -20.00
C THR A 51 30.20 -8.48 -19.27
N VAL A 52 31.40 -9.05 -19.42
CA VAL A 52 31.87 -10.17 -18.60
C VAL A 52 32.04 -9.64 -17.18
N VAL A 53 31.27 -10.16 -16.23
CA VAL A 53 31.20 -9.61 -14.87
C VAL A 53 31.85 -10.54 -13.87
N ASP A 54 32.77 -9.98 -13.08
CA ASP A 54 33.29 -10.65 -11.89
C ASP A 54 32.16 -10.99 -10.93
N LYS A 55 32.19 -12.18 -10.34
CA LYS A 55 31.09 -12.80 -9.56
C LYS A 55 30.43 -11.89 -8.52
N CYS A 56 31.12 -10.86 -8.04
CA CYS A 56 30.65 -9.94 -7.00
C CYS A 56 29.70 -8.83 -7.49
N GLU A 57 29.58 -8.56 -8.79
CA GLU A 57 28.77 -7.44 -9.31
C GLU A 57 27.72 -7.85 -10.35
N TRP A 58 27.29 -9.11 -10.35
CA TRP A 58 26.37 -9.65 -11.35
C TRP A 58 25.11 -8.78 -11.53
N PHE A 59 24.58 -8.17 -10.46
CA PHE A 59 23.41 -7.31 -10.56
C PHE A 59 23.66 -6.11 -11.49
N HIS A 60 24.86 -5.51 -11.50
CA HIS A 60 25.23 -4.39 -12.39
C HIS A 60 25.40 -4.82 -13.86
N ALA A 61 25.63 -6.11 -14.11
CA ALA A 61 25.69 -6.68 -15.45
C ALA A 61 24.35 -6.62 -16.19
N TYR A 62 23.25 -6.44 -15.47
CA TYR A 62 21.91 -6.47 -16.04
C TYR A 62 21.19 -5.14 -15.91
N ASN A 63 20.47 -4.82 -16.98
CA ASN A 63 19.39 -3.85 -16.94
C ASN A 63 18.09 -4.59 -16.62
N ALA A 64 17.36 -4.10 -15.62
CA ALA A 64 16.07 -4.66 -15.24
C ALA A 64 14.97 -3.65 -15.52
N SER A 65 13.82 -4.12 -15.96
CA SER A 65 12.60 -3.32 -15.98
C SER A 65 11.45 -4.15 -15.45
N CYS A 66 10.62 -3.60 -14.58
CA CYS A 66 9.33 -4.18 -14.31
C CYS A 66 8.22 -3.13 -14.44
N GLU A 67 7.07 -3.60 -14.89
CA GLU A 67 5.86 -2.83 -15.04
C GLU A 67 4.74 -3.60 -14.33
N PHE A 68 3.99 -2.89 -13.49
CA PHE A 68 2.87 -3.40 -12.74
C PHE A 68 1.66 -2.54 -13.09
N ASP A 69 0.63 -3.17 -13.60
CA ASP A 69 -0.63 -2.55 -13.98
C ASP A 69 -1.74 -3.25 -13.19
N VAL A 70 -2.45 -2.51 -12.37
CA VAL A 70 -3.55 -3.01 -11.55
C VAL A 70 -4.76 -2.14 -11.81
N GLN A 71 -5.87 -2.79 -12.11
CA GLN A 71 -7.14 -2.15 -12.41
C GLN A 71 -8.21 -2.71 -11.47
N ASN A 72 -9.04 -1.78 -10.98
CA ASN A 72 -10.18 -1.98 -10.10
C ASN A 72 -9.89 -2.99 -8.98
N VAL A 73 -9.26 -2.49 -7.93
CA VAL A 73 -9.17 -3.18 -6.65
C VAL A 73 -10.24 -2.61 -5.73
N SER A 74 -11.04 -3.49 -5.14
CA SER A 74 -12.01 -3.09 -4.13
C SER A 74 -11.92 -3.99 -2.91
N CYS A 75 -12.13 -3.41 -1.73
CA CYS A 75 -12.35 -4.13 -0.49
C CYS A 75 -13.61 -3.58 0.16
N CYS A 76 -14.58 -4.45 0.43
CA CYS A 76 -15.85 -4.10 1.04
C CYS A 76 -16.19 -5.05 2.20
N LEU A 77 -17.08 -4.60 3.07
CA LEU A 77 -17.73 -5.49 4.03
C LEU A 77 -18.62 -6.48 3.27
N VAL A 78 -18.59 -7.76 3.66
CA VAL A 78 -19.43 -8.80 3.02
C VAL A 78 -20.93 -8.45 3.11
N GLU A 79 -21.35 -7.79 4.18
CA GLU A 79 -22.73 -7.32 4.36
C GLU A 79 -23.17 -6.25 3.36
N ALA A 80 -22.24 -5.53 2.73
CA ALA A 80 -22.59 -4.47 1.79
C ALA A 80 -23.25 -5.00 0.50
N ARG A 81 -23.19 -6.32 0.25
CA ARG A 81 -23.85 -7.03 -0.88
C ARG A 81 -23.70 -6.30 -2.22
N LEU A 82 -22.55 -5.70 -2.50
CA LEU A 82 -22.32 -4.97 -3.75
C LEU A 82 -22.22 -5.96 -4.91
N LEU A 83 -23.11 -5.80 -5.90
CA LEU A 83 -23.02 -6.55 -7.14
C LEU A 83 -21.85 -5.98 -7.97
N LEU A 84 -21.08 -6.86 -8.62
CA LEU A 84 -19.94 -6.46 -9.46
C LEU A 84 -20.32 -5.46 -10.54
N GLU A 85 -21.53 -5.57 -11.09
CA GLU A 85 -22.02 -4.64 -12.12
C GLU A 85 -22.16 -3.20 -11.58
N GLN A 86 -22.41 -3.05 -10.28
CA GLN A 86 -22.61 -1.76 -9.63
C GLN A 86 -21.29 -1.03 -9.38
N THR A 87 -20.18 -1.74 -9.14
CA THR A 87 -18.87 -1.11 -8.88
C THR A 87 -18.29 -0.38 -10.10
N SER A 88 -18.79 -0.67 -11.30
CA SER A 88 -18.41 0.02 -12.53
C SER A 88 -19.03 1.42 -12.69
N ASN A 89 -20.17 1.65 -12.03
CA ASN A 89 -20.81 2.94 -12.00
C ASN A 89 -20.09 3.80 -10.96
N ARG A 90 -19.72 5.04 -11.31
CA ARG A 90 -19.01 6.01 -10.44
C ARG A 90 -19.82 6.47 -9.21
N GLN A 91 -20.71 5.63 -8.71
CA GLN A 91 -21.50 5.85 -7.51
C GLN A 91 -20.68 5.45 -6.30
N HIS A 92 -20.81 6.24 -5.25
CA HIS A 92 -20.23 5.90 -3.96
C HIS A 92 -21.13 4.86 -3.27
N TYR A 93 -20.53 3.77 -2.83
CA TYR A 93 -21.20 2.73 -2.06
C TYR A 93 -20.68 2.73 -0.64
N TRP A 94 -21.60 2.81 0.31
CA TRP A 94 -21.27 2.73 1.72
C TRP A 94 -20.86 1.30 2.11
N GLY A 95 -19.88 1.19 3.01
CA GLY A 95 -19.28 -0.08 3.38
C GLY A 95 -18.13 -0.52 2.48
N GLN A 96 -17.64 0.35 1.60
CA GLN A 96 -16.48 0.10 0.75
C GLN A 96 -15.21 0.67 1.39
N VAL A 97 -14.48 -0.19 2.09
CA VAL A 97 -13.23 0.15 2.81
C VAL A 97 -12.21 0.83 1.90
N LEU A 98 -11.99 0.26 0.73
CA LEU A 98 -11.00 0.69 -0.24
C LEU A 98 -11.54 0.48 -1.64
N HIS A 99 -11.35 1.49 -2.49
CA HIS A 99 -11.41 1.36 -3.93
C HIS A 99 -10.14 1.96 -4.54
N LEU A 100 -9.59 1.28 -5.53
CA LEU A 100 -8.49 1.77 -6.33
C LEU A 100 -8.83 1.47 -7.79
N GLY A 101 -9.11 2.52 -8.58
CA GLY A 101 -9.44 2.35 -9.99
C GLY A 101 -8.26 1.89 -10.82
N THR A 102 -7.11 2.56 -10.70
CA THR A 102 -5.91 2.18 -11.47
C THR A 102 -4.63 2.47 -10.70
N LEU A 103 -3.69 1.53 -10.75
CA LEU A 103 -2.31 1.70 -10.32
C LEU A 103 -1.40 1.23 -11.45
N LEU A 104 -0.58 2.15 -11.95
CA LEU A 104 0.50 1.84 -12.88
C LEU A 104 1.81 2.15 -12.18
N MET A 105 2.71 1.17 -12.10
CA MET A 105 4.04 1.34 -11.56
C MET A 105 5.07 0.78 -12.53
N LYS A 106 6.10 1.56 -12.81
CA LYS A 106 7.20 1.23 -13.68
C LYS A 106 8.50 1.43 -12.93
N MET A 107 9.28 0.36 -12.81
CA MET A 107 10.64 0.41 -12.31
C MET A 107 11.58 0.09 -13.45
N LYS A 108 12.61 0.92 -13.63
CA LYS A 108 13.72 0.64 -14.53
C LYS A 108 15.02 0.79 -13.76
N LYS A 109 15.91 -0.16 -13.98
CA LYS A 109 17.25 -0.16 -13.42
C LYS A 109 18.23 -0.29 -14.59
N PHE A 110 19.01 0.76 -14.81
CA PHE A 110 20.04 0.81 -15.85
C PHE A 110 21.39 1.00 -15.18
N SER A 111 22.30 0.02 -15.31
CA SER A 111 23.59 0.04 -14.62
C SER A 111 23.50 0.19 -13.09
N ARG A 112 23.62 1.40 -12.55
CA ARG A 112 23.49 1.75 -11.12
C ARG A 112 22.28 2.63 -10.82
N ASP A 113 21.63 3.13 -11.87
CA ASP A 113 20.54 4.09 -11.73
C ASP A 113 19.23 3.34 -11.63
N VAL A 114 18.45 3.69 -10.62
CA VAL A 114 17.13 3.12 -10.37
C VAL A 114 16.10 4.23 -10.49
N LYS A 115 15.17 4.07 -11.42
CA LYS A 115 14.07 4.97 -11.65
C LYS A 115 12.76 4.24 -11.39
N VAL A 116 11.98 4.75 -10.44
CA VAL A 116 10.63 4.28 -10.14
C VAL A 116 9.67 5.40 -10.52
N GLU A 117 8.75 5.10 -11.42
CA GLU A 117 7.64 6.00 -11.81
C GLU A 117 6.34 5.28 -11.50
N GLY A 118 5.40 5.96 -10.86
CA GLY A 118 4.08 5.40 -10.65
C GLY A 118 2.99 6.44 -10.73
N MET A 119 1.80 5.98 -11.07
CA MET A 119 0.58 6.75 -10.99
C MET A 119 -0.51 5.90 -10.37
N MET A 120 -1.33 6.52 -9.54
CA MET A 120 -2.46 5.91 -8.88
C MET A 120 -3.66 6.83 -9.05
N ASP A 121 -4.75 6.32 -9.61
CA ASP A 121 -5.92 7.13 -9.93
C ASP A 121 -7.20 6.52 -9.38
N ASN A 122 -8.15 7.39 -9.03
CA ASN A 122 -9.46 7.05 -8.48
C ASN A 122 -9.36 6.23 -7.19
N LEU A 123 -8.59 6.76 -6.25
CA LEU A 123 -8.45 6.20 -4.92
C LEU A 123 -9.62 6.63 -4.02
N GLN A 124 -10.28 5.66 -3.41
CA GLN A 124 -11.31 5.92 -2.41
C GLN A 124 -11.01 5.16 -1.14
N PHE A 125 -11.10 5.85 -0.01
CA PHE A 125 -11.10 5.24 1.30
C PHE A 125 -12.37 5.60 2.02
N GLU A 126 -12.98 4.63 2.69
CA GLU A 126 -14.09 4.86 3.60
C GLU A 126 -13.71 4.37 4.98
N TRP A 127 -13.95 5.21 5.97
CA TRP A 127 -13.88 4.86 7.37
C TRP A 127 -15.23 5.11 8.02
N SER A 128 -15.80 4.09 8.65
CA SER A 128 -17.04 4.21 9.39
C SER A 128 -16.95 3.53 10.76
N THR A 129 -17.81 3.95 11.69
CA THR A 129 -17.92 3.29 13.00
C THR A 129 -18.24 1.80 12.85
N GLY A 130 -19.13 1.45 11.91
CA GLY A 130 -19.48 0.05 11.61
C GLY A 130 -18.27 -0.74 11.12
N LEU A 131 -17.53 -0.19 10.15
CA LEU A 131 -16.30 -0.80 9.65
C LEU A 131 -15.26 -1.01 10.76
N CYS A 132 -15.03 -0.01 11.60
CA CYS A 132 -14.10 -0.10 12.71
C CYS A 132 -14.46 -1.24 13.67
N ASN A 133 -15.74 -1.41 13.97
CA ASN A 133 -16.23 -2.51 14.81
C ASN A 133 -15.99 -3.88 14.15
N SER A 134 -16.36 -4.03 12.87
CA SER A 134 -16.17 -5.27 12.11
C SER A 134 -14.69 -5.66 11.99
N LEU A 135 -13.80 -4.69 11.72
CA LEU A 135 -12.35 -4.91 11.67
C LEU A 135 -11.79 -5.31 13.04
N SER A 136 -12.26 -4.66 14.12
CA SER A 136 -11.82 -4.99 15.49
C SER A 136 -12.21 -6.42 15.87
N GLN A 137 -13.43 -6.84 15.54
CA GLN A 137 -13.90 -8.22 15.74
C GLN A 137 -13.09 -9.23 14.92
N LEU A 138 -12.84 -8.93 13.64
CA LEU A 138 -12.03 -9.76 12.76
C LEU A 138 -10.59 -9.93 13.30
N LEU A 139 -9.95 -8.82 13.69
CA LEU A 139 -8.60 -8.85 14.26
C LEU A 139 -8.56 -9.62 15.58
N ALA A 140 -9.58 -9.47 16.43
CA ALA A 140 -9.68 -10.25 17.66
C ALA A 140 -9.79 -11.75 17.38
N ALA A 141 -10.58 -12.15 16.38
CA ALA A 141 -10.71 -13.55 15.97
C ALA A 141 -9.39 -14.12 15.42
N VAL A 142 -8.70 -13.39 14.53
CA VAL A 142 -7.40 -13.80 13.98
C VAL A 142 -6.37 -14.00 15.09
N ARG A 143 -6.28 -13.05 16.03
CA ARG A 143 -5.35 -13.13 17.17
C ARG A 143 -5.59 -14.35 18.08
N ARG A 144 -6.85 -14.79 18.25
CA ARG A 144 -7.16 -15.99 19.04
C ARG A 144 -6.64 -17.26 18.38
N ASN A 145 -6.77 -17.38 17.05
CA ASN A 145 -6.32 -18.58 16.31
C ASN A 145 -4.81 -18.77 16.32
N THR A 146 -4.03 -17.67 16.38
CA THR A 146 -2.56 -17.78 16.45
C THR A 146 -2.07 -18.37 17.78
N ARG A 147 -2.81 -18.16 18.88
CA ARG A 147 -2.39 -18.63 20.22
C ARG A 147 -2.64 -20.12 20.45
N THR A 148 -3.65 -20.70 19.82
CA THR A 148 -3.95 -22.13 19.97
C THR A 148 -3.00 -23.01 19.17
N ALA A 149 -2.44 -22.51 18.06
CA ALA A 149 -1.52 -23.26 17.21
C ALA A 149 -0.14 -23.51 17.86
N SER A 150 0.30 -22.66 18.79
CA SER A 150 1.61 -22.81 19.45
C SER A 150 1.61 -23.74 20.67
N ALA A 151 0.44 -24.19 21.15
CA ALA A 151 0.34 -25.00 22.36
C ALA A 151 0.34 -26.52 22.11
N SER A 152 0.23 -26.98 20.86
CA SER A 152 0.07 -28.40 20.52
C SER A 152 1.35 -29.14 20.13
N SER A 153 2.52 -28.48 20.10
CA SER A 153 3.78 -29.11 19.66
C SER A 153 4.71 -29.59 20.78
N GLY A 154 4.27 -29.63 22.04
CA GLY A 154 5.16 -29.86 23.19
C GLY A 154 4.86 -31.04 24.11
N ALA A 155 3.77 -31.79 23.93
CA ALA A 155 3.35 -32.79 24.92
C ALA A 155 3.29 -34.22 24.35
N MET A 156 4.46 -34.79 24.03
CA MET A 156 4.65 -36.24 24.13
C MET A 156 5.28 -36.54 25.48
N GLY A 157 4.44 -36.80 26.49
CA GLY A 157 4.92 -37.29 27.78
C GLY A 157 3.92 -37.14 28.92
N GLY A 158 3.17 -38.21 29.19
CA GLY A 158 2.73 -38.50 30.56
C GLY A 158 1.26 -38.22 30.89
N ASN A 159 0.49 -39.30 30.92
CA ASN A 159 -0.67 -39.59 31.78
C ASN A 159 -1.19 -38.50 32.72
N SER A 160 -2.50 -38.25 32.62
CA SER A 160 -3.52 -38.54 33.64
C SER A 160 -4.53 -37.41 33.88
N SER A 161 -5.80 -37.81 33.74
CA SER A 161 -6.98 -37.38 34.49
C SER A 161 -7.29 -35.88 34.63
N SER A 162 -8.31 -35.50 33.86
CA SER A 162 -9.55 -34.81 34.29
C SER A 162 -9.53 -33.30 34.59
N LEU A 163 -10.65 -32.69 34.17
CA LEU A 163 -11.22 -31.37 34.52
C LEU A 163 -10.73 -30.16 33.70
N PRO A 164 -11.48 -29.03 33.70
CA PRO A 164 -12.94 -28.88 33.61
C PRO A 164 -13.34 -27.92 32.47
N LEU A 165 -14.56 -28.08 31.95
CA LEU A 165 -15.25 -27.09 31.12
C LEU A 165 -15.61 -25.88 32.01
N ASN A 166 -14.87 -24.79 31.92
CA ASN A 166 -15.28 -23.52 32.51
C ASN A 166 -15.35 -22.44 31.42
N ASN A 167 -16.54 -22.31 30.83
CA ASN A 167 -16.91 -21.22 29.95
C ASN A 167 -17.06 -19.95 30.79
N SER A 168 -15.98 -19.18 30.92
CA SER A 168 -16.07 -17.79 31.37
C SER A 168 -16.02 -16.88 30.14
N SER A 169 -17.14 -16.23 29.88
CA SER A 169 -17.28 -15.13 28.93
C SER A 169 -16.42 -13.96 29.42
N ALA A 170 -15.14 -13.95 29.02
CA ALA A 170 -14.29 -12.79 29.20
C ALA A 170 -14.72 -11.71 28.18
N GLU A 171 -15.63 -10.83 28.60
CA GLU A 171 -15.80 -9.52 27.98
C GLU A 171 -14.46 -8.78 28.10
N ALA A 172 -13.66 -8.84 27.04
CA ALA A 172 -12.52 -7.96 26.89
C ALA A 172 -13.06 -6.57 26.57
N ASP A 173 -13.26 -5.75 27.62
CA ASP A 173 -13.58 -4.33 27.55
C ASP A 173 -12.40 -3.58 26.90
N LEU A 174 -12.32 -3.64 25.56
CA LEU A 174 -11.41 -2.88 24.73
C LEU A 174 -11.94 -1.43 24.65
N ARG A 175 -11.73 -0.68 25.72
CA ARG A 175 -11.93 0.78 25.72
C ARG A 175 -10.87 1.44 24.84
N PHE A 176 -11.18 1.59 23.56
CA PHE A 176 -10.53 2.58 22.71
C PHE A 176 -11.05 3.97 23.10
N GLY A 177 -10.40 4.61 24.07
CA GLY A 177 -10.63 6.01 24.38
C GLY A 177 -10.17 6.88 23.21
N THR A 178 -11.11 7.44 22.46
CA THR A 178 -10.85 8.48 21.47
C THR A 178 -10.61 9.82 22.18
N ASN A 179 -9.40 10.04 22.70
CA ASN A 179 -8.97 11.37 23.13
C ASN A 179 -8.61 12.21 21.89
N ALA A 180 -9.63 12.77 21.24
CA ALA A 180 -9.50 13.78 20.20
C ALA A 180 -9.41 15.17 20.83
N GLN A 181 -8.33 15.48 21.56
CA GLN A 181 -8.00 16.82 22.04
C GLN A 181 -6.48 16.97 22.19
N HIS A 182 -5.76 17.20 21.09
CA HIS A 182 -4.50 17.98 21.01
C HIS A 182 -3.86 17.82 19.62
N VAL A 183 -4.39 18.50 18.60
CA VAL A 183 -3.64 18.73 17.35
C VAL A 183 -3.94 20.15 16.87
N ASP A 184 -3.51 21.13 17.66
CA ASP A 184 -3.42 22.54 17.25
C ASP A 184 -2.14 23.09 17.88
N GLN A 185 -0.99 22.88 17.22
CA GLN A 185 0.26 23.66 17.34
C GLN A 185 1.40 22.91 16.64
N ALA A 186 1.48 23.04 15.31
CA ALA A 186 2.72 22.79 14.54
C ALA A 186 2.56 23.25 13.08
N VAL A 187 2.14 24.49 12.85
CA VAL A 187 2.24 25.12 11.52
C VAL A 187 2.58 26.59 11.73
N ASP A 188 3.85 26.86 12.00
CA ASP A 188 4.50 28.14 11.74
C ASP A 188 6.01 27.93 11.87
N GLN A 189 6.70 28.02 10.73
CA GLN A 189 8.14 28.27 10.53
C GLN A 189 8.70 27.42 9.38
N ILE A 190 8.45 27.84 8.13
CA ILE A 190 9.43 27.70 7.05
C ILE A 190 9.31 28.96 6.17
N SER A 191 10.24 29.88 6.31
CA SER A 191 10.51 30.93 5.32
C SER A 191 11.94 31.42 5.43
N ALA A 192 12.53 31.63 4.26
CA ALA A 192 13.77 32.31 3.93
C ALA A 192 15.10 31.57 4.21
N GLU A 193 15.80 31.24 3.12
CA GLU A 193 17.22 31.55 2.84
C GLU A 193 17.57 30.84 1.51
N ASP A 194 17.57 31.51 0.37
CA ASP A 194 18.42 32.60 -0.18
C ASP A 194 19.61 32.05 -0.99
N GLU A 195 19.73 32.63 -2.19
CA GLU A 195 20.66 32.28 -3.25
C GLU A 195 22.09 32.70 -2.89
N THR A 196 23.09 31.93 -3.32
CA THR A 196 24.40 32.53 -3.61
C THR A 196 25.21 31.66 -4.59
N GLU A 197 25.26 32.14 -5.83
CA GLU A 197 26.34 31.91 -6.78
C GLU A 197 27.58 32.71 -6.34
N LEU A 198 28.81 32.15 -6.39
CA LEU A 198 29.92 32.67 -7.24
C LEU A 198 31.27 31.89 -7.09
N LYS A 199 31.79 31.49 -8.25
CA LYS A 199 33.18 31.32 -8.76
C LYS A 199 34.41 31.45 -7.85
N THR A 200 35.39 30.56 -8.10
CA THR A 200 36.86 30.71 -8.38
C THR A 200 37.63 29.52 -7.75
N LEU A 201 38.73 28.91 -8.23
CA LEU A 201 39.80 29.18 -9.21
C LEU A 201 40.51 27.83 -9.54
N HIS A 202 41.28 27.80 -10.64
CA HIS A 202 42.08 26.67 -11.17
C HIS A 202 43.55 26.73 -10.65
N PRO A 203 44.47 25.80 -11.01
CA PRO A 203 45.17 24.92 -10.07
C PRO A 203 46.68 25.19 -9.93
N SER A 204 47.30 24.66 -8.87
CA SER A 204 48.77 24.50 -8.78
C SER A 204 49.13 23.03 -8.53
N SER A 205 49.95 22.51 -9.44
CA SER A 205 50.46 21.15 -9.53
C SER A 205 51.44 20.79 -8.42
N SER A 206 51.13 19.74 -7.66
CA SER A 206 52.10 18.98 -6.86
C SER A 206 51.83 17.48 -7.02
N SER A 207 52.77 16.80 -7.66
CA SER A 207 52.80 15.36 -7.86
C SER A 207 53.11 14.63 -6.56
N SER A 208 52.09 14.09 -5.91
CA SER A 208 52.21 13.09 -4.85
C SER A 208 51.38 11.88 -5.23
N SER A 209 52.04 10.73 -5.35
CA SER A 209 51.45 9.41 -5.60
C SER A 209 50.65 8.96 -4.37
N SER A 210 49.49 9.56 -4.15
CA SER A 210 48.46 9.05 -3.24
C SER A 210 47.69 7.96 -3.98
N SER A 211 47.65 6.76 -3.41
CA SER A 211 46.74 5.70 -3.79
C SER A 211 45.31 6.24 -3.75
N SER A 212 44.84 6.69 -4.90
CA SER A 212 43.50 7.25 -5.08
C SER A 212 42.50 6.12 -4.80
N ALA A 213 41.99 6.09 -3.56
CA ALA A 213 40.84 5.30 -3.21
C ALA A 213 39.75 5.64 -4.23
N SER A 214 39.55 4.75 -5.20
CA SER A 214 38.59 4.90 -6.27
C SER A 214 37.22 5.06 -5.65
N ALA A 215 36.78 6.30 -5.48
CA ALA A 215 35.47 6.62 -4.91
C ALA A 215 34.43 5.92 -5.78
N ARG A 216 33.72 4.95 -5.20
CA ARG A 216 32.68 4.22 -5.91
C ARG A 216 31.61 5.24 -6.34
N PRO A 217 31.24 5.30 -7.63
CA PRO A 217 30.18 6.21 -8.06
C PRO A 217 28.89 5.88 -7.31
N ALA A 218 28.30 6.89 -6.68
CA ALA A 218 27.07 6.79 -5.92
C ALA A 218 25.92 6.35 -6.83
N SER A 219 25.07 5.44 -6.33
CA SER A 219 23.86 5.02 -7.05
C SER A 219 22.86 6.16 -7.09
N VAL A 220 22.36 6.51 -8.27
CA VAL A 220 21.30 7.52 -8.43
C VAL A 220 19.95 6.83 -8.31
N PHE A 221 19.21 7.17 -7.26
CA PHE A 221 17.83 6.73 -7.07
C PHE A 221 16.88 7.89 -7.39
N MET A 222 15.90 7.62 -8.24
CA MET A 222 14.84 8.56 -8.61
C MET A 222 13.48 7.89 -8.41
N LEU A 223 12.60 8.56 -7.68
CA LEU A 223 11.22 8.14 -7.44
C LEU A 223 10.29 9.27 -7.85
N LYS A 224 9.32 8.98 -8.72
CA LYS A 224 8.25 9.88 -9.08
C LYS A 224 6.92 9.14 -8.94
N PHE A 225 6.03 9.65 -8.13
CA PHE A 225 4.75 9.02 -7.87
C PHE A 225 3.64 10.06 -7.88
N ASP A 226 2.52 9.76 -8.51
CA ASP A 226 1.42 10.71 -8.71
C ASP A 226 0.10 10.04 -8.32
N LEU A 227 -0.60 10.61 -7.35
CA LEU A 227 -1.91 10.13 -6.92
C LEU A 227 -2.94 11.15 -7.37
N SER A 228 -4.02 10.73 -8.00
CA SER A 228 -5.10 11.62 -8.43
C SER A 228 -6.47 11.12 -8.01
N ASN A 229 -7.42 12.06 -7.93
CA ASN A 229 -8.82 11.79 -7.62
C ASN A 229 -8.99 10.99 -6.31
N ILE A 230 -8.33 11.42 -5.25
CA ILE A 230 -8.39 10.78 -3.94
C ILE A 230 -9.65 11.26 -3.23
N ASN A 231 -10.49 10.34 -2.78
CA ASN A 231 -11.65 10.62 -1.95
C ASN A 231 -11.53 9.86 -0.63
N VAL A 232 -11.69 10.57 0.48
CA VAL A 232 -11.68 10.00 1.83
C VAL A 232 -13.01 10.32 2.47
N PHE A 233 -13.73 9.29 2.88
CA PHE A 233 -15.01 9.39 3.55
C PHE A 233 -14.85 8.97 5.00
N VAL A 234 -15.31 9.81 5.94
CA VAL A 234 -15.35 9.49 7.36
C VAL A 234 -16.78 9.63 7.85
N THR A 235 -17.40 8.52 8.21
CA THR A 235 -18.82 8.44 8.56
C THR A 235 -19.01 7.97 10.00
N ASN A 236 -19.84 8.68 10.75
CA ASN A 236 -20.21 8.28 12.11
C ASN A 236 -21.44 7.36 12.13
N ALA A 237 -21.74 6.78 13.29
CA ALA A 237 -22.92 5.94 13.49
C ALA A 237 -24.28 6.65 13.29
N VAL A 238 -24.28 8.00 13.23
CA VAL A 238 -25.49 8.80 13.00
C VAL A 238 -25.75 9.02 11.50
N GLY A 239 -24.84 8.59 10.62
CA GLY A 239 -24.97 8.79 9.17
C GLY A 239 -24.49 10.16 8.68
N VAL A 240 -23.80 10.92 9.54
CA VAL A 240 -23.08 12.12 9.11
C VAL A 240 -21.73 11.70 8.58
N SER A 241 -21.43 12.12 7.37
CA SER A 241 -20.17 11.86 6.70
C SER A 241 -19.43 13.15 6.37
N VAL A 242 -18.10 13.10 6.49
CA VAL A 242 -17.19 14.11 5.96
C VAL A 242 -16.47 13.48 4.78
N MET A 243 -16.64 14.09 3.61
CA MET A 243 -15.87 13.75 2.41
C MET A 243 -14.72 14.76 2.28
N MET A 244 -13.49 14.27 2.26
CA MET A 244 -12.32 15.02 1.83
C MET A 244 -11.91 14.52 0.44
N ARG A 245 -11.86 15.43 -0.52
CA ARG A 245 -11.34 15.17 -1.86
C ARG A 245 -9.98 15.86 -2.00
N VAL A 246 -8.99 15.13 -2.49
CA VAL A 246 -7.70 15.66 -2.92
C VAL A 246 -7.54 15.38 -4.41
N ASP A 247 -7.38 16.42 -5.22
CA ASP A 247 -7.34 16.25 -6.68
C ASP A 247 -6.03 15.59 -7.10
N ARG A 248 -4.90 15.99 -6.52
CA ARG A 248 -3.59 15.42 -6.81
C ARG A 248 -2.62 15.46 -5.63
N VAL A 249 -1.84 14.40 -5.46
CA VAL A 249 -0.65 14.34 -4.60
C VAL A 249 0.52 13.82 -5.42
N GLY A 250 1.48 14.68 -5.72
CA GLY A 250 2.69 14.33 -6.44
C GLY A 250 3.90 14.23 -5.50
N LEU A 251 4.62 13.12 -5.56
CA LEU A 251 5.91 12.93 -4.89
C LEU A 251 7.01 12.81 -5.94
N SER A 252 8.04 13.64 -5.83
CA SER A 252 9.27 13.52 -6.63
C SER A 252 10.47 13.51 -5.70
N HIS A 253 11.24 12.43 -5.73
CA HIS A 253 12.42 12.25 -4.91
C HIS A 253 13.63 11.92 -5.80
N SER A 254 14.74 12.55 -5.48
CA SER A 254 16.06 12.41 -6.10
C SER A 254 17.13 12.41 -5.01
N ALA A 255 18.37 12.12 -5.37
CA ALA A 255 19.47 12.09 -4.42
C ALA A 255 19.70 13.43 -3.66
N SER A 256 19.34 14.56 -4.27
CA SER A 256 19.54 15.90 -3.69
C SER A 256 18.28 16.53 -3.12
N GLN A 257 17.10 16.03 -3.49
CA GLN A 257 15.84 16.74 -3.19
C GLN A 257 14.64 15.80 -3.14
N SER A 258 13.73 16.09 -2.21
CA SER A 258 12.37 15.54 -2.17
C SER A 258 11.37 16.69 -2.30
N ILE A 259 10.38 16.53 -3.16
CA ILE A 259 9.30 17.49 -3.39
C ILE A 259 7.98 16.74 -3.23
N LEU A 260 7.11 17.26 -2.36
CA LEU A 260 5.74 16.80 -2.18
C LEU A 260 4.80 17.94 -2.56
N ASN A 261 3.99 17.71 -3.60
CA ASN A 261 2.98 18.65 -4.08
C ASN A 261 1.59 18.11 -3.76
N VAL A 262 0.74 18.95 -3.21
CA VAL A 262 -0.67 18.63 -2.95
C VAL A 262 -1.50 19.71 -3.63
N ASP A 263 -2.25 19.32 -4.66
CA ASP A 263 -3.08 20.23 -5.44
C ASP A 263 -4.55 19.89 -5.26
N GLY A 264 -5.36 20.92 -5.01
CA GLY A 264 -6.80 20.81 -4.87
C GLY A 264 -7.20 20.02 -3.64
N THR A 265 -7.73 20.69 -2.62
CA THR A 265 -8.35 20.01 -1.48
C THR A 265 -9.73 20.60 -1.26
N LYS A 266 -10.72 19.74 -1.15
CA LYS A 266 -12.10 20.13 -0.89
C LYS A 266 -12.68 19.24 0.21
N VAL A 267 -13.24 19.87 1.23
CA VAL A 267 -13.98 19.19 2.29
C VAL A 267 -15.46 19.47 2.11
N GLN A 268 -16.29 18.42 2.20
CA GLN A 268 -17.73 18.50 2.12
C GLN A 268 -18.35 17.73 3.28
N TYR A 269 -19.35 18.32 3.91
CA TYR A 269 -20.19 17.64 4.90
C TYR A 269 -21.40 17.06 4.18
N ILE A 270 -21.64 15.77 4.39
CA ILE A 270 -22.72 15.02 3.77
C ILE A 270 -23.56 14.45 4.90
N VAL A 271 -24.79 14.93 5.03
CA VAL A 271 -25.77 14.33 5.93
C VAL A 271 -26.51 13.28 5.12
N CYS A 272 -26.23 12.00 5.39
CA CYS A 272 -26.98 10.92 4.76
C CYS A 272 -28.27 10.77 5.54
N ASP A 273 -29.40 11.10 4.92
CA ASP A 273 -30.69 10.78 5.52
C ASP A 273 -30.79 9.26 5.64
N LYS A 274 -30.95 8.77 6.88
CA LYS A 274 -31.03 7.33 7.22
C LYS A 274 -32.14 6.58 6.47
N GLN A 275 -33.02 7.29 5.78
CA GLN A 275 -34.18 6.72 5.09
C GLN A 275 -33.86 6.01 3.77
N VAL A 276 -32.64 6.11 3.23
CA VAL A 276 -32.29 5.50 1.91
C VAL A 276 -31.53 4.17 2.03
N PHE A 277 -31.38 3.59 3.22
CA PHE A 277 -30.63 2.33 3.40
C PHE A 277 -31.47 1.04 3.40
N TRP A 278 -32.81 1.12 3.36
CA TRP A 278 -33.69 -0.07 3.49
C TRP A 278 -34.36 -0.55 2.20
N LEU A 279 -33.87 -0.15 1.01
CA LEU A 279 -34.53 -0.51 -0.26
C LEU A 279 -33.90 -1.71 -1.00
N ILE A 280 -33.18 -2.59 -0.30
CA ILE A 280 -32.68 -3.87 -0.85
C ILE A 280 -32.93 -5.06 0.11
N ASP A 281 -34.07 -5.08 0.78
CA ASP A 281 -34.60 -6.32 1.41
C ASP A 281 -35.99 -6.70 0.83
N GLY A 282 -36.37 -6.12 -0.33
CA GLY A 282 -37.69 -6.29 -0.95
C GLY A 282 -37.69 -6.96 -2.34
N LEU A 283 -36.68 -7.75 -2.68
CA LEU A 283 -36.67 -8.57 -3.91
C LEU A 283 -36.31 -10.02 -3.58
N THR A 284 -37.19 -10.65 -2.82
CA THR A 284 -37.46 -12.09 -2.93
C THR A 284 -38.94 -12.25 -3.22
N GLU A 285 -39.28 -12.23 -4.50
CA GLU A 285 -40.38 -13.06 -5.04
C GLU A 285 -39.77 -14.28 -5.72
#